data_AF-A0A7S2CWJ5-F1
#
_entry.id   AF-A0A7S2CWJ5-F1
#
_cell.length_a   1.000
_cell.length_b   1.000
_cell.length_c   1.000
_cell.angle_alpha   90.00
_cell.angle_beta   90.00
_cell.angle_gamma   90.00
#
_symmetry.space_group_name_H-M   'P 1'
#
loop_
_entity.id
_entity.type
_entity.pdbx_description
1 polymer ?
#
loop_
_entity_poly.entity_id
_entity_poly.type
_entity_poly.pdbx_seq_one_letter_code
_entity_poly.pdbx_strand_id
1 'polypeptide(L)'
;GHGFTWWDSIHDKLANEWRLMKARELFAKRYPHMPNDTALEAPSCDFNYDAFYADPGVRFWQCSTAKRGDKCYSEVMWAKRYGIKVRPNWYPGLSRSSSFSEFQDFLFKQKKGHCTRPPCKQ
;
A
#
# COMPACT_ATOMS: atom_id res chain seq x y z
N GLY A 1 3.34 -27.92 18.92
CA GLY A 1 2.25 -28.91 18.81
C GLY A 1 2.83 -30.23 18.37
N HIS A 2 2.54 -31.33 19.08
CA HIS A 2 2.97 -32.66 18.67
C HIS A 2 2.11 -33.15 17.50
N GLY A 3 2.72 -33.48 16.36
CA GLY A 3 2.04 -34.14 15.23
C GLY A 3 1.28 -33.24 14.25
N PHE A 4 1.54 -31.93 14.24
CA PHE A 4 1.04 -31.02 13.20
C PHE A 4 2.21 -30.37 12.47
N THR A 5 2.46 -30.83 11.25
CA THR A 5 3.37 -30.24 10.26
C THR A 5 2.68 -29.06 9.57
N TRP A 6 2.40 -28.00 10.33
CA TRP A 6 1.62 -26.86 9.84
C TRP A 6 2.32 -26.21 8.62
N TRP A 7 3.64 -26.02 8.68
CA TRP A 7 4.40 -25.32 7.65
C TRP A 7 4.77 -26.19 6.43
N ASP A 8 4.71 -27.52 6.55
CA ASP A 8 5.04 -28.42 5.45
C ASP A 8 3.92 -28.37 4.41
N SER A 9 4.24 -28.25 3.13
CA SER A 9 3.22 -28.22 2.06
C SER A 9 2.12 -27.16 2.30
N ILE A 10 2.51 -25.97 2.78
CA ILE A 10 1.58 -24.86 3.05
C ILE A 10 0.77 -24.42 1.81
N HIS A 11 1.30 -24.68 0.62
CA HIS A 11 0.64 -24.40 -0.66
C HIS A 11 -0.16 -25.59 -1.22
N ASP A 12 -0.19 -26.73 -0.53
CA ASP A 12 -0.96 -27.90 -0.92
C ASP A 12 -2.38 -27.85 -0.34
N LYS A 13 -3.35 -27.77 -1.24
CA LYS A 13 -4.78 -27.69 -0.90
C LYS A 13 -5.27 -28.96 -0.20
N LEU A 14 -4.82 -30.14 -0.63
CA LEU A 14 -5.23 -31.41 -0.03
C LEU A 14 -4.71 -31.53 1.40
N ALA A 15 -3.44 -31.15 1.61
CA ALA A 15 -2.85 -31.11 2.95
C ALA A 15 -3.60 -30.13 3.87
N ASN A 16 -4.08 -29.00 3.34
CA ASN A 16 -4.92 -28.07 4.10
C ASN A 16 -6.29 -28.68 4.47
N GLU A 17 -6.98 -29.32 3.52
CA GLU A 17 -8.25 -30.00 3.77
C GLU A 17 -8.13 -31.07 4.87
N TRP A 18 -7.09 -31.90 4.81
CA TRP A 18 -6.81 -32.90 5.86
C TRP A 18 -6.59 -32.27 7.23
N ARG A 19 -5.89 -31.14 7.32
CA ARG A 19 -5.68 -30.41 8.59
C ARG A 19 -6.97 -29.85 9.14
N LEU A 20 -7.81 -29.24 8.28
CA LEU A 20 -9.13 -28.73 8.68
C LEU A 20 -10.03 -29.86 9.17
N MET A 21 -10.05 -31.00 8.48
CA MET A 21 -10.82 -32.17 8.90
C MET A 21 -10.40 -32.64 10.31
N LYS A 22 -9.09 -32.79 10.54
CA LYS A 22 -8.56 -33.21 11.84
C LYS A 22 -8.85 -32.18 12.94
N ALA A 23 -8.77 -30.89 12.64
CA ALA A 23 -9.12 -29.83 13.58
C ALA A 23 -10.59 -29.90 13.98
N ARG A 24 -11.51 -30.11 13.03
CA ARG A 24 -12.95 -30.28 13.27
C ARG A 24 -13.24 -31.52 14.12
N GLU A 25 -12.59 -32.65 13.85
CA GLU A 25 -12.74 -33.88 14.64
C GLU A 25 -12.32 -33.67 16.11
N LEU A 26 -11.15 -33.05 16.32
CA LEU A 26 -10.67 -32.74 17.67
C LEU A 26 -11.58 -31.74 18.39
N PHE A 27 -12.12 -30.75 17.67
CA PHE A 27 -13.08 -29.78 18.21
C PHE A 27 -14.36 -30.49 18.66
N ALA A 28 -14.96 -31.33 17.82
CA ALA A 28 -16.17 -32.08 18.15
C ALA A 28 -15.96 -33.00 19.37
N LYS A 29 -14.80 -33.65 19.46
CA LYS A 29 -14.44 -34.49 20.62
C LYS A 29 -14.32 -33.69 21.91
N ARG A 30 -13.79 -32.46 21.84
CA ARG A 30 -13.58 -31.59 23.01
C ARG A 30 -14.85 -30.84 23.42
N TYR A 31 -15.70 -30.50 22.46
CA TYR A 31 -16.89 -29.65 22.63
C TYR A 31 -18.14 -30.25 21.96
N PRO A 32 -18.76 -31.29 22.55
CA PRO A 32 -19.86 -32.02 21.92
C PRO A 32 -21.15 -31.23 21.70
N HIS A 33 -21.33 -30.11 22.43
CA HIS A 33 -22.55 -29.30 22.38
C HIS A 33 -22.40 -28.01 21.57
N MET A 34 -21.22 -27.74 21.00
CA MET A 34 -21.03 -26.58 20.13
C MET A 34 -21.19 -27.00 18.67
N PRO A 35 -21.89 -26.18 17.85
CA PRO A 35 -21.94 -26.41 16.42
C PRO A 35 -20.54 -26.28 15.81
N ASN A 36 -20.23 -27.17 14.87
CA ASN A 36 -18.98 -27.07 14.12
C ASN A 36 -19.05 -25.92 13.11
N ASP A 37 -17.90 -25.48 12.60
CA ASP A 37 -17.80 -24.39 11.62
C ASP A 37 -18.68 -24.59 10.38
N THR A 38 -18.85 -25.84 9.92
CA THR A 38 -19.73 -26.19 8.79
C THR A 38 -21.23 -25.99 9.04
N ALA A 39 -21.64 -25.89 10.31
CA ALA A 39 -23.02 -25.66 10.70
C ALA A 39 -23.34 -24.18 10.93
N LEU A 40 -22.32 -23.31 10.87
CA LEU A 40 -22.46 -21.86 11.01
C LEU A 40 -22.54 -21.22 9.63
N GLU A 41 -23.39 -20.21 9.49
CA GLU A 41 -23.40 -19.37 8.30
C GLU A 41 -22.09 -18.58 8.23
N ALA A 42 -21.55 -18.46 7.02
CA ALA A 42 -20.38 -17.63 6.81
C ALA A 42 -20.73 -16.19 7.21
N PRO A 43 -19.92 -15.54 8.07
CA PRO A 43 -20.18 -14.15 8.43
C PRO A 43 -20.11 -13.27 7.19
N SER A 44 -20.83 -12.16 7.23
CA SER A 44 -20.68 -11.12 6.21
C SER A 44 -19.22 -10.67 6.15
N CYS A 45 -18.68 -10.48 4.94
CA CYS A 45 -17.36 -9.90 4.76
C CYS A 45 -17.44 -8.40 5.11
N ASP A 46 -17.17 -8.07 6.37
CA ASP A 46 -17.11 -6.71 6.90
C ASP A 46 -15.67 -6.15 6.92
N PHE A 47 -14.70 -6.93 6.41
CA PHE A 47 -13.32 -6.52 6.29
C PHE A 47 -13.17 -5.36 5.31
N ASN A 48 -13.00 -4.15 5.84
CA ASN A 48 -12.67 -2.98 5.06
C ASN A 48 -11.15 -2.93 4.82
N TYR A 49 -10.72 -3.40 3.65
CA TYR A 49 -9.32 -3.38 3.23
C TYR A 49 -8.69 -1.98 3.33
N ASP A 50 -9.42 -0.97 2.85
CA ASP A 50 -8.94 0.41 2.82
C ASP A 50 -8.78 0.97 4.24
N ALA A 51 -9.64 0.61 5.18
CA ALA A 51 -9.53 1.04 6.57
C ALA A 51 -8.40 0.31 7.32
N PHE A 52 -8.22 -0.99 7.08
CA PHE A 52 -7.20 -1.79 7.76
C PHE A 52 -5.78 -1.43 7.28
N TYR A 53 -5.62 -1.17 5.98
CA TYR A 53 -4.35 -0.76 5.37
C TYR A 53 -4.26 0.76 5.13
N ALA A 54 -5.21 1.54 5.63
CA ALA A 54 -5.06 2.98 5.67
C ALA A 54 -3.81 3.30 6.50
N ASP A 55 -2.74 3.72 5.84
CA ASP A 55 -1.57 4.26 6.51
C ASP A 55 -2.00 5.58 7.18
N PRO A 56 -2.03 5.67 8.53
CA PRO A 56 -2.36 6.91 9.23
C PRO A 56 -1.33 8.03 8.95
N GLY A 57 -0.20 7.70 8.33
CA GLY A 57 0.81 8.62 7.79
C GLY A 57 0.54 9.11 6.37
N VAL A 58 -0.35 8.47 5.60
CA VAL A 58 -0.84 9.00 4.32
C VAL A 58 -1.94 10.01 4.65
N ARG A 59 -1.53 11.26 4.87
CA ARG A 59 -2.45 12.38 4.93
C ARG A 59 -3.32 12.34 3.68
N PHE A 60 -4.64 12.20 3.87
CA PHE A 60 -5.64 12.44 2.84
C PHE A 60 -5.25 13.73 2.10
N TRP A 61 -4.92 13.51 0.83
CA TRP A 61 -4.04 14.31 0.00
C TRP A 61 -4.78 15.58 -0.40
N GLN A 62 -4.89 16.60 0.48
CA GLN A 62 -5.16 17.93 -0.09
C GLN A 62 -3.94 18.22 -0.96
N CYS A 63 -4.16 18.25 -2.26
CA CYS A 63 -3.16 18.63 -3.20
C CYS A 63 -2.90 20.12 -3.05
N SER A 64 -1.69 20.56 -3.38
CA SER A 64 -1.39 21.99 -3.41
C SER A 64 -0.36 22.22 -4.48
N THR A 65 -0.80 22.76 -5.62
CA THR A 65 0.12 23.19 -6.68
C THR A 65 0.93 24.38 -6.17
N ALA A 66 2.26 24.26 -6.18
CA ALA A 66 3.15 25.30 -5.69
C ALA A 66 3.02 26.56 -6.54
N LYS A 67 2.96 27.72 -5.89
CA LYS A 67 2.79 29.03 -6.53
C LYS A 67 4.07 29.86 -6.41
N ARG A 68 4.21 30.85 -7.28
CA ARG A 68 5.35 31.78 -7.25
C ARG A 68 5.41 32.47 -5.88
N GLY A 69 6.51 32.26 -5.16
CA GLY A 69 6.68 32.66 -3.75
C GLY A 69 6.97 31.48 -2.83
N ASP A 70 6.50 30.28 -3.17
CA ASP A 70 6.77 29.07 -2.41
C ASP A 70 8.20 28.58 -2.65
N LYS A 71 8.85 28.03 -1.61
CA LYS A 71 10.15 27.37 -1.77
C LYS A 71 10.08 26.21 -2.77
N CYS A 72 9.02 25.41 -2.70
CA CYS A 72 8.79 24.33 -3.67
C CYS A 72 8.71 24.85 -5.11
N TYR A 73 8.07 26.01 -5.36
CA TYR A 73 7.99 26.56 -6.71
C TYR A 73 9.38 26.88 -7.28
N SER A 74 10.24 27.51 -6.49
CA SER A 74 11.61 27.85 -6.91
C SER A 74 12.44 26.61 -7.24
N GLU A 75 12.34 25.57 -6.41
CA GLU A 75 13.03 24.29 -6.59
C GLU A 75 12.54 23.55 -7.85
N VAL A 76 11.22 23.48 -8.05
CA VAL A 76 10.62 22.89 -9.26
C VAL A 76 11.06 23.64 -10.52
N MET A 77 11.06 24.98 -10.47
CA MET A 77 11.48 25.81 -11.59
C MET A 77 12.97 25.65 -11.91
N TRP A 78 13.82 25.53 -10.89
CA TRP A 78 15.24 25.27 -11.08
C TRP A 78 15.48 23.88 -11.68
N ALA A 79 14.82 22.84 -11.13
CA ALA A 79 14.91 21.47 -11.64
C ALA A 79 14.49 21.37 -13.11
N LYS A 80 13.35 21.98 -13.47
CA LYS A 80 12.82 21.99 -14.84
C LYS A 80 13.70 22.79 -15.82
N ARG A 81 14.25 23.95 -15.42
CA ARG A 81 14.99 24.84 -16.33
C ARG A 81 16.46 24.49 -16.49
N TYR A 82 17.09 24.04 -15.41
CA TYR A 82 18.53 23.84 -15.31
C TYR A 82 18.86 22.42 -14.86
N GLY A 83 18.28 21.95 -13.76
CA GLY A 83 18.61 20.66 -13.16
C GLY A 83 18.56 19.49 -14.14
N ILE A 84 17.46 19.36 -14.89
CA ILE A 84 17.26 18.29 -15.88
C ILE A 84 18.27 18.34 -17.03
N LYS A 85 18.78 19.53 -17.38
CA LYS A 85 19.79 19.70 -18.45
C LYS A 85 21.18 19.34 -17.97
N VAL A 86 21.50 19.67 -16.72
CA VAL A 86 22.84 19.46 -16.14
C VAL A 86 23.00 18.02 -15.65
N ARG A 87 21.96 17.43 -15.05
CA ARG A 87 21.98 16.06 -14.50
C ARG A 87 20.67 15.32 -14.78
N PRO A 88 20.43 14.88 -16.02
CA PRO A 88 19.20 14.15 -16.37
C PRO A 88 19.00 12.87 -15.54
N ASN A 89 20.08 12.18 -15.16
CA ASN A 89 20.04 10.97 -14.34
C ASN A 89 19.43 11.18 -12.94
N TRP A 90 19.36 12.43 -12.44
CA TRP A 90 18.70 12.73 -11.16
C TRP A 90 17.17 12.73 -11.26
N TYR A 91 16.63 12.73 -12.48
CA TYR A 91 15.21 12.86 -12.77
C TYR A 91 14.71 11.72 -13.67
N PRO A 92 14.87 10.44 -13.27
CA PRO A 92 14.37 9.32 -14.06
C PRO A 92 12.87 9.47 -14.37
N GLY A 93 12.51 9.26 -15.64
CA GLY A 93 11.13 9.38 -16.13
C GLY A 93 10.68 10.81 -16.44
N LEU A 94 11.45 11.83 -16.07
CA LEU A 94 11.19 13.21 -16.50
C LEU A 94 12.06 13.59 -17.69
N SER A 95 11.53 14.47 -18.52
CA SER A 95 12.23 15.04 -19.66
C SER A 95 12.16 16.56 -19.63
N ARG A 96 12.86 17.20 -20.57
CA ARG A 96 12.81 18.66 -20.74
C ARG A 96 11.40 19.17 -21.09
N SER A 97 10.55 18.32 -21.66
CA SER A 97 9.16 18.65 -22.01
C SER A 97 8.18 18.37 -20.87
N SER A 98 8.57 17.62 -19.83
CA SER A 98 7.70 17.34 -18.67
C SER A 98 7.18 18.63 -18.02
N SER A 99 5.92 18.64 -17.66
CA SER A 99 5.15 19.75 -17.07
C SER A 99 5.65 20.13 -15.67
N PHE A 100 5.26 21.32 -15.21
CA PHE A 100 5.56 21.76 -13.83
C PHE A 100 5.01 20.78 -12.78
N SER A 101 3.79 20.28 -13.01
CA SER A 101 3.12 19.32 -12.13
C SER A 101 3.94 18.03 -11.99
N GLU A 102 4.46 17.48 -13.09
CA GLU A 102 5.30 16.28 -13.05
C GLU A 102 6.62 16.50 -12.29
N PHE A 103 7.26 17.65 -12.44
CA PHE A 103 8.44 17.99 -11.64
C PHE A 103 8.10 18.17 -10.15
N GLN A 104 6.96 18.79 -9.82
CA GLN A 104 6.50 18.94 -8.44
C GLN A 104 6.19 17.59 -7.80
N ASP A 105 5.46 16.72 -8.50
CA ASP A 105 5.11 15.37 -8.04
C ASP A 105 6.37 14.53 -7.80
N PHE A 106 7.33 14.62 -8.71
CA PHE A 106 8.60 13.93 -8.58
C PHE A 106 9.40 14.38 -7.34
N LEU A 107 9.52 15.69 -7.12
CA LEU A 107 10.23 16.22 -5.94
C LEU A 107 9.51 15.88 -4.63
N PHE A 108 8.17 15.92 -4.63
CA PHE A 108 7.35 15.49 -3.51
C PHE A 108 7.58 14.00 -3.18
N LYS A 109 7.54 13.11 -4.19
CA LYS A 109 7.82 11.67 -4.04
C LYS A 109 9.22 11.39 -3.48
N GLN A 110 10.21 12.19 -3.88
CA GLN A 110 11.57 12.12 -3.32
C GLN A 110 11.74 12.81 -1.95
N LYS A 111 10.70 13.47 -1.43
CA LYS A 111 10.76 14.31 -0.21
C LYS A 111 11.85 15.37 -0.29
N LYS A 112 12.04 15.96 -1.48
CA LYS A 112 13.07 16.98 -1.78
C LYS A 112 12.45 18.31 -2.21
N GLY A 113 13.28 19.35 -2.26
CA GLY A 113 12.91 20.65 -2.82
C GLY A 113 11.78 21.36 -2.06
N HIS A 114 11.60 21.07 -0.77
CA HIS A 114 10.55 21.66 0.08
C HIS A 114 9.11 21.44 -0.44
N CYS A 115 8.91 20.47 -1.34
CA CYS A 115 7.60 20.09 -1.83
C CYS A 115 6.97 19.12 -0.82
N THR A 116 6.26 19.69 0.16
CA THR A 116 5.52 18.92 1.18
C THR A 116 4.20 18.38 0.68
N ARG A 117 3.73 18.91 -0.46
CA ARG A 117 2.46 18.56 -1.06
C ARG A 117 2.60 18.25 -2.55
N PRO A 118 1.84 17.26 -3.01
CA PRO A 118 1.71 16.85 -4.40
C PRO A 118 0.88 17.89 -5.18
N PRO A 119 1.07 18.00 -6.50
CA PRO A 119 0.28 18.91 -7.33
C PRO A 119 -1.19 18.46 -7.39
N CYS A 120 -2.09 19.43 -7.59
CA CYS A 120 -3.48 19.11 -7.89
C CYS A 120 -3.62 18.64 -9.34
N LYS A 121 -4.40 17.58 -9.56
CA LYS A 121 -4.84 17.20 -10.90
C LYS A 121 -5.82 18.29 -11.38
N GLN A 122 -5.52 18.91 -12.52
CA GLN A 122 -6.45 19.76 -13.26
C GLN A 122 -7.29 18.90 -14.19
#